data_AF-A0A5S5CD32-F1
#
_entry.id   AF-A0A5S5CD32-F1
#
_cell.length_a   1.000
_cell.length_b   1.000
_cell.length_c   1.000
_cell.angle_alpha   90.00
_cell.angle_beta   90.00
_cell.angle_gamma   90.00
#
_symmetry.space_group_name_H-M   'P 1'
#
loop_
_entity.id
_entity.type
_entity.pdbx_description
1 polymer ?
#
loop_
_entity_poly.entity_id
_entity_poly.type
_entity_poly.pdbx_seq_one_letter_code
_entity_poly.pdbx_strand_id
1 'polypeptide(L)'
;MKKQTEDAVRLNKVLEKLGITGNELSRELDYKSPSSVYQILEGHQNKKLSNKMINKIIARFPQISYKYLKKGEGDVLVEDSTNAILKAEIFGSTYKVPQNINLKNEDLSLITLKRILEENQKTNELLQHLLEKL
;
A
#
# COMPACT_ATOMS: atom_id res chain seq x y z
N MET A 1 -12.71 -23.48 -23.66
CA MET A 1 -12.46 -22.36 -22.72
C MET A 1 -11.02 -21.90 -22.89
N LYS A 2 -10.76 -20.59 -23.10
CA LYS A 2 -9.38 -20.08 -23.14
C LYS A 2 -8.75 -20.28 -21.76
N LYS A 3 -7.58 -20.92 -21.70
CA LYS A 3 -6.85 -21.15 -20.44
C LYS A 3 -6.35 -19.79 -19.95
N GLN A 4 -6.84 -19.32 -18.80
CA GLN A 4 -6.37 -18.07 -18.20
C GLN A 4 -4.90 -18.19 -17.78
N THR A 5 -4.14 -17.11 -17.92
CA THR A 5 -2.77 -17.04 -17.39
C THR A 5 -2.82 -16.80 -15.88
N GLU A 6 -1.75 -17.14 -15.17
CA GLU A 6 -1.67 -16.88 -13.72
C GLU A 6 -1.82 -15.38 -13.40
N ASP A 7 -1.28 -14.50 -14.24
CA ASP A 7 -1.43 -13.05 -14.09
C ASP A 7 -2.89 -12.60 -14.24
N ALA A 8 -3.64 -13.22 -15.17
CA ALA A 8 -5.07 -12.98 -15.31
C ALA A 8 -5.81 -13.36 -14.03
N VAL A 9 -5.51 -14.55 -13.48
CA VAL A 9 -6.14 -15.04 -12.24
C VAL A 9 -5.83 -14.10 -11.07
N ARG A 10 -4.57 -13.70 -10.91
CA ARG A 10 -4.14 -12.74 -9.88
C ARG A 10 -4.88 -11.41 -9.99
N LEU A 11 -4.92 -10.83 -11.20
CA LEU A 11 -5.54 -9.52 -11.40
C LEU A 11 -7.06 -9.57 -11.23
N ASN A 12 -7.73 -10.63 -11.70
CA ASN A 12 -9.17 -10.81 -11.48
C ASN A 12 -9.52 -10.88 -9.99
N LYS A 13 -8.73 -11.60 -9.19
CA LYS A 13 -8.97 -11.68 -7.73
C LYS A 13 -8.76 -10.33 -7.03
N VAL A 14 -7.82 -9.53 -7.51
CA VAL A 14 -7.63 -8.14 -7.03
C VAL A 14 -8.84 -7.28 -7.35
N LEU A 15 -9.35 -7.33 -8.58
CA LEU A 15 -10.55 -6.60 -9.00
C LEU A 15 -11.77 -6.99 -8.16
N GLU A 16 -11.96 -8.29 -7.94
CA GLU A 16 -13.02 -8.83 -7.08
C GLU A 16 -12.94 -8.28 -5.65
N LYS A 17 -11.74 -8.26 -5.05
CA LYS A 17 -11.55 -7.74 -3.69
C LYS A 17 -11.73 -6.22 -3.58
N LEU A 18 -11.43 -5.48 -4.64
CA LEU A 18 -11.64 -4.03 -4.69
C LEU A 18 -13.09 -3.67 -5.07
N GLY A 19 -13.87 -4.60 -5.61
CA GLY A 19 -15.22 -4.34 -6.11
C GLY A 19 -15.24 -3.44 -7.35
N ILE A 20 -14.18 -3.45 -8.16
CA ILE A 20 -14.04 -2.60 -9.35
C ILE A 20 -13.85 -3.42 -10.62
N THR A 21 -14.17 -2.81 -11.76
CA THR A 21 -13.99 -3.38 -13.09
C THR A 21 -12.59 -3.09 -13.66
N GLY A 22 -12.20 -3.82 -14.71
CA GLY A 22 -10.94 -3.56 -15.44
C GLY A 22 -10.87 -2.16 -16.07
N ASN A 23 -12.01 -1.60 -16.47
CA ASN A 23 -12.08 -0.23 -17.00
C ASN A 23 -11.83 0.81 -15.89
N GLU A 24 -12.45 0.63 -14.73
CA GLU A 24 -12.20 1.47 -13.56
C GLU A 24 -10.73 1.38 -13.13
N LEU A 25 -10.17 0.17 -13.06
CA LEU A 25 -8.74 0.01 -12.78
C LEU A 25 -7.87 0.77 -13.78
N SER A 26 -8.18 0.74 -15.07
CA SER A 26 -7.43 1.51 -16.08
C SER A 26 -7.45 3.01 -15.80
N ARG A 27 -8.61 3.56 -15.40
CA ARG A 27 -8.77 4.97 -15.05
C ARG A 27 -8.01 5.31 -13.77
N GLU A 28 -8.13 4.49 -12.74
CA GLU A 28 -7.47 4.67 -11.45
C GLU A 28 -5.95 4.64 -11.54
N LEU A 29 -5.40 3.91 -12.53
CA LEU A 29 -3.95 3.83 -12.77
C LEU A 29 -3.45 4.81 -13.83
N ASP A 30 -4.30 5.73 -14.30
CA ASP A 30 -3.99 6.73 -15.33
C ASP A 30 -3.39 6.11 -16.60
N TYR A 31 -4.08 5.08 -17.14
CA TYR A 31 -3.78 4.55 -18.46
C TYR A 31 -4.66 5.19 -19.52
N LYS A 32 -4.04 5.60 -20.64
CA LYS A 32 -4.73 6.19 -21.81
C LYS A 32 -5.80 5.27 -22.42
N SER A 33 -5.69 3.96 -22.22
CA SER A 33 -6.64 2.98 -22.74
C SER A 33 -6.70 1.74 -21.84
N PRO A 34 -7.90 1.15 -21.64
CA PRO A 34 -8.07 -0.04 -20.84
C PRO A 34 -7.56 -1.32 -21.53
N SER A 35 -7.16 -1.23 -22.81
CA SER A 35 -6.70 -2.38 -23.59
C SER A 35 -5.58 -3.16 -22.90
N SER A 36 -4.61 -2.48 -22.29
CA SER A 36 -3.50 -3.15 -21.60
C SER A 36 -3.97 -3.96 -20.38
N VAL A 37 -4.99 -3.48 -19.67
CA VAL A 37 -5.59 -4.18 -18.53
C VAL A 37 -6.40 -5.38 -19.03
N TYR A 38 -7.27 -5.18 -20.03
CA TYR A 38 -8.11 -6.26 -20.56
C TYR A 38 -7.29 -7.39 -21.21
N GLN A 39 -6.21 -7.09 -21.91
CA GLN A 39 -5.36 -8.14 -22.48
C GLN A 39 -4.73 -9.03 -21.39
N ILE A 40 -4.47 -8.49 -20.19
CA ILE A 40 -4.03 -9.29 -19.04
C ILE A 40 -5.20 -10.10 -18.49
N LEU A 41 -6.36 -9.48 -18.27
CA LEU A 41 -7.56 -10.14 -17.72
C LEU A 41 -8.07 -11.29 -18.61
N GLU A 42 -7.97 -11.13 -19.92
CA GLU A 42 -8.33 -12.15 -20.91
C GLU A 42 -7.27 -13.27 -21.04
N GLY A 43 -6.11 -13.12 -20.40
CA GLY A 43 -5.05 -14.13 -20.40
C GLY A 43 -4.27 -14.21 -21.70
N HIS A 44 -3.96 -13.08 -22.35
CA HIS A 44 -3.10 -13.09 -23.53
C HIS A 44 -1.69 -13.52 -23.13
N GLN A 45 -1.14 -14.56 -23.76
CA GLN A 45 0.13 -15.20 -23.34
C GLN A 45 1.34 -14.23 -23.30
N ASN A 46 1.31 -13.20 -24.14
CA ASN A 46 2.37 -12.19 -24.24
C ASN A 46 2.19 -11.01 -23.27
N LYS A 47 1.16 -11.04 -22.42
CA LYS A 47 0.81 -9.96 -21.52
C LYS A 47 0.91 -10.44 -20.08
N LYS A 48 1.73 -9.71 -19.32
CA LYS A 48 2.06 -10.02 -17.94
C LYS A 48 1.88 -8.79 -17.06
N LEU A 49 1.70 -9.02 -15.77
CA LEU A 49 1.77 -7.96 -14.77
C LEU A 49 3.20 -7.41 -14.70
N SER A 50 3.43 -6.31 -15.40
CA SER A 50 4.72 -5.63 -15.37
C SER A 50 4.99 -5.02 -13.99
N ASN A 51 6.25 -4.92 -13.59
CA ASN A 51 6.63 -4.25 -12.33
C ASN A 51 6.08 -2.82 -12.26
N LYS A 52 6.04 -2.10 -13.40
CA LYS A 52 5.47 -0.76 -13.48
C LYS A 52 3.98 -0.74 -13.16
N MET A 53 3.21 -1.70 -13.69
CA MET A 53 1.79 -1.81 -13.40
C MET A 53 1.55 -2.21 -11.94
N ILE A 54 2.32 -3.18 -11.42
CA ILE A 54 2.24 -3.58 -10.01
C ILE A 54 2.51 -2.37 -9.11
N ASN A 55 3.58 -1.61 -9.35
CA ASN A 55 3.90 -0.43 -8.54
C ASN A 55 2.80 0.63 -8.59
N LYS A 56 2.19 0.86 -9.76
CA LYS A 56 1.02 1.75 -9.89
C LYS A 56 -0.16 1.24 -9.06
N ILE A 57 -0.45 -0.06 -9.12
CA ILE A 57 -1.54 -0.68 -8.34
C ILE A 57 -1.29 -0.50 -6.85
N ILE A 58 -0.08 -0.78 -6.36
CA ILE A 58 0.25 -0.63 -4.94
C ILE A 58 0.22 0.84 -4.49
N ALA A 59 0.70 1.76 -5.33
CA ALA A 59 0.63 3.19 -5.02
C ALA A 59 -0.82 3.69 -4.93
N ARG A 60 -1.73 3.15 -5.74
CA ARG A 60 -3.15 3.55 -5.74
C ARG A 60 -3.98 2.81 -4.69
N PHE A 61 -3.69 1.52 -4.48
CA PHE A 61 -4.40 0.62 -3.58
C PHE A 61 -3.40 -0.02 -2.61
N PRO A 62 -2.95 0.73 -1.58
CA PRO A 62 -1.91 0.27 -0.67
C PRO A 62 -2.34 -0.90 0.22
N GLN A 63 -3.65 -1.20 0.28
CA GLN A 63 -4.20 -2.38 0.92
C GLN A 63 -3.98 -3.68 0.11
N ILE A 64 -3.48 -3.60 -1.13
CA ILE A 64 -3.20 -4.78 -1.96
C ILE A 64 -1.79 -5.33 -1.69
N SER A 65 -1.65 -6.64 -1.66
CA SER A 65 -0.37 -7.32 -1.46
C SER A 65 0.50 -7.31 -2.72
N TYR A 66 1.68 -6.67 -2.63
CA TYR A 66 2.70 -6.74 -3.69
C TYR A 66 3.16 -8.19 -3.94
N LYS A 67 3.31 -8.98 -2.88
CA LYS A 67 3.74 -10.39 -2.96
C LYS A 67 2.72 -11.21 -3.74
N TYR A 68 1.43 -10.97 -3.50
CA TYR A 68 0.35 -11.61 -4.24
C TYR A 68 0.37 -11.22 -5.72
N LEU A 69 0.45 -9.92 -6.05
CA LEU A 69 0.51 -9.46 -7.45
C LEU A 69 1.72 -10.02 -8.20
N LYS A 70 2.88 -10.11 -7.54
CA LYS A 70 4.14 -10.49 -8.18
C LYS A 70 4.33 -12.01 -8.31
N LYS A 71 3.92 -12.76 -7.30
CA LYS A 71 4.21 -14.20 -7.18
C LYS A 71 2.97 -15.08 -7.05
N GLY A 72 1.81 -14.50 -6.75
CA GLY A 72 0.59 -15.25 -6.45
C GLY A 72 0.56 -15.88 -5.06
N GLU A 73 1.47 -15.46 -4.18
CA GLU A 73 1.65 -16.03 -2.85
C GLU A 73 0.99 -15.16 -1.78
N GLY A 74 0.31 -15.79 -0.82
CA GLY A 74 -0.34 -15.14 0.33
C GLY A 74 -1.70 -14.52 0.01
N ASP A 75 -2.19 -13.69 0.92
CA ASP A 75 -3.47 -13.01 0.77
C ASP A 75 -3.41 -11.82 -0.19
N VAL A 76 -4.57 -11.53 -0.79
CA VAL A 76 -4.73 -10.42 -1.74
C VAL A 76 -4.70 -9.08 -1.02
N LEU A 77 -5.31 -9.01 0.17
CA LEU A 77 -5.33 -7.84 1.03
C LEU A 77 -4.25 -7.99 2.09
N VAL A 78 -3.60 -6.88 2.45
CA VAL A 78 -2.79 -6.82 3.68
C VAL A 78 -3.70 -6.48 4.85
N GLU A 79 -3.71 -7.32 5.89
CA GLU A 79 -4.60 -7.14 7.07
C GLU A 79 -4.30 -5.87 7.86
N ASP A 80 -3.05 -5.37 7.80
CA ASP A 80 -2.66 -4.14 8.47
C ASP A 80 -2.88 -2.90 7.59
N SER A 81 -4.12 -2.43 7.56
CA SER A 81 -4.45 -1.10 7.00
C SER A 81 -3.64 0.03 7.67
N THR A 82 -3.17 -0.18 8.91
CA THR A 82 -2.30 0.74 9.66
C THR A 82 -0.89 0.85 9.05
N ASN A 83 -0.34 -0.24 8.50
CA ASN A 83 0.97 -0.25 7.85
C ASN A 83 0.92 0.33 6.43
N ALA A 84 -0.23 0.30 5.77
CA ALA A 84 -0.44 0.87 4.43
C ALA A 84 -0.38 2.41 4.44
N ILE A 85 -0.97 3.05 5.46
CA ILE A 85 -0.93 4.51 5.68
C ILE A 85 0.53 4.94 5.98
N LEU A 86 1.22 4.22 6.86
CA LEU A 86 2.63 4.48 7.19
C LEU A 86 3.53 4.40 5.94
N LYS A 87 3.32 3.43 5.05
CA LYS A 87 4.13 3.30 3.82
C LYS A 87 3.89 4.44 2.81
N ALA A 88 2.67 4.97 2.72
CA ALA A 88 2.35 6.10 1.84
C ALA A 88 2.96 7.41 2.34
N GLU A 89 2.95 7.63 3.66
CA GLU A 89 3.54 8.83 4.28
C GLU A 89 5.09 8.79 4.31
N ILE A 90 5.68 7.60 4.48
CA ILE A 90 7.14 7.43 4.48
C ILE A 90 7.74 7.63 3.08
N PHE A 91 7.03 7.29 2.00
CA PHE A 91 7.56 7.42 0.64
C PHE A 91 7.62 8.88 0.13
N GLY A 92 6.88 9.78 0.77
CA GLY A 92 6.83 11.21 0.42
C GLY A 92 7.80 12.10 1.18
N SER A 93 8.46 11.61 2.24
CA SER A 93 9.37 12.40 3.05
C SER A 93 10.78 11.81 3.07
N THR A 94 11.79 12.68 3.00
CA THR A 94 13.22 12.35 2.91
C THR A 94 13.82 11.74 4.19
N TYR A 95 12.98 11.29 5.13
CA TYR A 95 13.45 10.77 6.41
C TYR A 95 13.83 9.29 6.27
N LYS A 96 15.14 9.02 6.39
CA LYS A 96 15.68 7.66 6.48
C LYS A 96 15.19 7.02 7.78
N VAL A 97 14.25 6.09 7.67
CA VAL A 97 13.83 5.25 8.80
C VAL A 97 15.00 4.33 9.19
N PRO A 98 15.45 4.31 10.46
CA PRO A 98 16.47 3.36 10.89
C PRO A 98 15.94 1.93 10.76
N GLN A 99 16.74 1.04 10.14
CA GLN A 99 16.35 -0.32 9.72
C GLN A 99 16.17 -1.34 10.87
N ASN A 100 15.51 -0.97 11.99
CA ASN A 100 15.36 -1.91 13.09
C ASN A 100 13.99 -1.91 13.78
N ILE A 101 12.92 -1.67 13.01
CA ILE A 101 11.56 -1.88 13.52
C ILE A 101 11.15 -3.33 13.22
N ASN A 102 11.54 -4.23 14.11
CA ASN A 102 11.00 -5.58 14.17
C ASN A 102 9.58 -5.50 14.76
N LEU A 103 8.56 -5.47 13.89
CA LEU A 103 7.13 -5.38 14.22
C LEU A 103 6.56 -6.63 14.93
N LYS A 104 7.37 -7.39 15.68
CA LYS A 104 6.94 -8.61 16.37
C LYS A 104 6.58 -8.44 17.84
N ASN A 105 6.73 -7.25 18.40
CA ASN A 105 6.39 -6.96 19.80
C ASN A 105 5.46 -5.75 19.84
N GLU A 106 4.16 -5.97 19.64
CA GLU A 106 3.12 -4.92 19.66
C GLU A 106 3.19 -4.07 20.95
N ASP A 107 3.54 -4.70 22.07
CA ASP A 107 3.68 -4.04 23.38
C ASP A 107 4.82 -3.00 23.41
N LEU A 108 5.95 -3.29 22.75
CA LEU A 108 7.12 -2.41 22.80
C LEU A 108 6.90 -1.16 21.93
N SER A 109 6.15 -1.30 20.84
CA SER A 109 5.78 -0.22 19.94
C SER A 109 4.79 0.75 20.62
N LEU A 110 3.79 0.22 21.34
CA LEU A 110 2.83 1.03 22.09
C LEU A 110 3.48 1.81 23.25
N ILE A 111 4.39 1.19 24.00
CA ILE A 111 5.13 1.87 25.08
C ILE A 111 5.99 3.01 24.51
N THR A 112 6.66 2.77 23.39
CA THR A 112 7.52 3.78 22.76
C THR A 112 6.70 4.95 22.22
N LEU A 113 5.55 4.67 21.58
CA LEU A 113 4.64 5.70 21.08
C LEU A 113 4.03 6.53 22.22
N LYS A 114 3.64 5.89 23.34
CA LYS A 114 3.15 6.61 24.53
C LYS A 114 4.21 7.58 25.07
N ARG A 115 5.46 7.13 25.19
CA ARG A 115 6.57 7.98 25.64
C ARG A 115 6.78 9.20 24.73
N ILE A 116 6.77 8.99 23.42
CA ILE A 116 6.91 10.08 22.44
C ILE A 116 5.74 11.08 22.56
N LEU A 117 4.52 10.59 22.77
CA LEU A 117 3.36 11.45 22.94
C LEU A 117 3.46 12.31 24.21
N GLU A 118 3.89 11.71 25.32
CA GLU A 118 4.11 12.42 26.60
C GLU A 118 5.18 13.52 26.47
N GLU A 119 6.27 13.25 25.75
CA GLU A 119 7.34 14.24 25.50
C GLU A 119 6.85 15.42 24.65
N ASN A 120 6.01 15.16 23.64
CA ASN A 120 5.41 16.21 22.83
C ASN A 120 4.42 17.07 23.63
N GLN A 121 3.63 16.45 24.52
CA GLN A 121 2.72 17.19 25.40
C GLN A 121 3.47 18.14 26.32
N LYS A 122 4.54 17.69 26.97
CA LYS A 122 5.40 18.54 27.80
C LYS A 122 6.02 19.70 27.02
N THR A 123 6.44 19.43 25.79
CA THR A 123 7.01 20.48 24.91
C THR A 123 5.97 21.54 24.60
N ASN A 124 4.73 21.14 24.28
CA ASN A 124 3.65 22.07 24.01
C ASN A 124 3.26 22.89 25.24
N GLU A 125 3.20 22.27 26.43
CA GLU A 125 2.95 22.97 27.69
C GLU A 125 4.02 24.03 27.97
N LEU A 126 5.30 23.69 27.75
CA LEU A 126 6.39 24.64 27.93
C LEU A 126 6.29 25.82 26.94
N LEU A 127 5.94 25.55 25.68
CA LEU A 127 5.74 26.59 24.67
C LEU A 127 4.59 27.53 25.05
N GLN A 128 3.48 26.99 25.53
CA GLN A 128 2.35 27.81 26.03
C GLN A 128 2.81 28.71 27.19
N HIS A 129 3.55 28.15 28.15
CA HIS A 129 4.04 28.92 29.28
C HIS A 129 5.07 30.01 28.91
N LEU A 130 5.82 29.82 27.82
CA LEU A 130 6.72 30.84 27.29
C LEU A 130 5.97 31.95 26.54
N LEU A 131 4.91 31.60 25.81
CA LEU A 131 4.05 32.57 25.11
C LEU A 131 3.25 33.44 26.08
N GLU A 132 2.83 32.90 27.23
CA GLU A 132 2.13 33.65 28.29
C GLU A 132 3.04 34.65 29.05
N LYS A 133 4.37 34.52 28.90
CA LYS A 133 5.37 35.38 29.57
C LYS A 133 5.91 36.51 28.68
N LEU A 134 5.46 36.60 27.44
CA LEU A 134 5.75 37.69 26.49
C LEU A 134 4.63 38.72 26.54
#